data_AF-A0A7C4MAI9-F1
#
_entry.id   AF-A0A7C4MAI9-F1
#
_cell.length_a   1.000
_cell.length_b   1.000
_cell.length_c   1.000
_cell.angle_alpha   90.00
_cell.angle_beta   90.00
_cell.angle_gamma   90.00
#
_symmetry.space_group_name_H-M   'P 1'
#
loop_
_entity.id
_entity.type
_entity.pdbx_description
1 polymer ?
#
loop_
_entity_poly.entity_id
_entity_poly.type
_entity_poly.pdbx_seq_one_letter_code
_entity_poly.pdbx_strand_id
1 'polypeptide(L)'
;MSLEIPELVGKEKEHYNTLEDLFAFSIGKTADVERLCKGLKDTINDWDKMMGNKGVLQTSLSPYFGAIEQLNKNEAMNLYLFLSPIFFYIHLLYEMRRKAWRNAITWGGIFCERIIRNLFQAIDRKECLSLWQEISRDPKFEHRANRLKAELEKRHYEEADILISFLKSIYFTRSHRGPHDVPPPEPIQANISQRLCLPVYVKYLECLIFLGYNLSIDFPTFISFFHNLAETHVALIFPEEEITTTPKEVIKDLYRQGFFKEGKTLKDVIIRLGDLGFHWDTSRIARELEYWSKGKKAFLTRIGKRGFYKYFERYPPEEFFKTTI
;
A
#
# COMPACT_ATOMS: atom_id res chain seq x y z
N MET A 1 9.24 8.61 -14.48
CA MET A 1 9.91 9.19 -13.31
C MET A 1 9.91 8.13 -12.24
N SER A 2 11.07 7.60 -11.84
CA SER A 2 11.17 6.95 -10.53
C SER A 2 10.63 7.95 -9.50
N LEU A 3 9.78 7.53 -8.56
CA LEU A 3 9.39 8.43 -7.48
C LEU A 3 10.66 8.81 -6.73
N GLU A 4 11.16 10.01 -7.02
CA GLU A 4 11.85 10.78 -6.00
C GLU A 4 10.89 10.79 -4.83
N ILE A 5 11.35 10.22 -3.73
CA ILE A 5 10.71 10.40 -2.44
C ILE A 5 10.44 11.91 -2.35
N PRO A 6 9.20 12.35 -2.05
CA PRO A 6 8.89 13.77 -1.92
C PRO A 6 10.02 14.41 -1.15
N GLU A 7 10.54 15.57 -1.59
CA GLU A 7 11.69 16.20 -0.94
C GLU A 7 11.44 16.21 0.58
N LEU A 8 12.05 15.24 1.27
CA LEU A 8 11.73 15.02 2.67
C LEU A 8 12.32 16.20 3.41
N VAL A 9 11.52 16.82 4.27
CA VAL A 9 11.93 18.01 5.01
C VAL A 9 11.87 17.74 6.51
N GLY A 10 12.82 18.33 7.24
CA GLY A 10 12.90 18.23 8.69
C GLY A 10 12.85 16.78 9.19
N LYS A 11 11.92 16.51 10.11
CA LYS A 11 11.78 15.21 10.79
C LYS A 11 11.51 14.03 9.87
N GLU A 12 10.78 14.23 8.78
CA GLU A 12 10.48 13.14 7.83
C GLU A 12 11.78 12.60 7.21
N LYS A 13 12.70 13.52 6.89
CA LYS A 13 14.02 13.19 6.35
C LYS A 13 14.89 12.48 7.39
N GLU A 14 14.84 12.93 8.64
CA GLU A 14 15.58 12.33 9.75
C GLU A 14 15.11 10.89 10.01
N HIS A 15 13.79 10.66 10.08
CA HIS A 15 13.20 9.33 10.22
C HIS A 15 13.57 8.42 9.05
N TYR A 16 13.47 8.92 7.82
CA TYR A 16 13.84 8.15 6.63
C TYR A 16 15.32 7.78 6.62
N ASN A 17 16.21 8.74 6.90
CA ASN A 17 17.64 8.49 6.97
C ASN A 17 17.99 7.46 8.05
N THR A 18 17.31 7.51 9.20
CA THR A 18 17.48 6.51 10.26
C THR A 18 17.12 5.10 9.77
N LEU A 19 16.05 4.97 8.95
CA LEU A 19 15.69 3.68 8.36
C LEU A 19 16.70 3.20 7.31
N GLU A 20 17.27 4.11 6.52
CA GLU A 20 18.34 3.76 5.57
C GLU A 20 19.66 3.43 6.31
N ASP A 21 19.95 4.07 7.44
CA ASP A 21 21.06 3.73 8.34
C ASP A 21 20.86 2.33 8.94
N LEU A 22 19.64 1.98 9.35
CA LEU A 22 19.28 0.63 9.82
C LEU A 22 19.50 -0.41 8.71
N PHE A 23 19.07 -0.11 7.48
CA PHE A 23 19.34 -0.97 6.33
C PHE A 23 20.84 -1.12 6.10
N ALA A 24 21.60 -0.03 6.08
CA ALA A 24 23.04 -0.03 5.88
C ALA A 24 23.76 -0.86 6.96
N PHE A 25 23.36 -0.73 8.22
CA PHE A 25 23.86 -1.53 9.32
C PHE A 25 23.58 -3.03 9.12
N SER A 26 22.36 -3.38 8.71
CA SER A 26 21.93 -4.77 8.48
C SER A 26 22.68 -5.49 7.34
N ILE A 27 23.35 -4.73 6.47
CA ILE A 27 24.24 -5.23 5.40
C ILE A 27 25.72 -4.96 5.69
N GLY A 28 26.07 -4.49 6.89
CA GLY A 28 27.44 -4.30 7.35
C GLY A 28 28.15 -3.04 6.86
N LYS A 29 27.42 -1.99 6.44
CA LYS A 29 27.98 -0.72 5.92
C LYS A 29 28.08 0.41 6.95
N THR A 30 27.28 0.40 8.02
CA THR A 30 27.27 1.43 9.08
C THR A 30 27.81 0.86 10.40
N ALA A 31 28.56 1.67 11.15
CA ALA A 31 29.22 1.26 12.40
C ALA A 31 28.76 2.01 13.67
N ASP A 32 28.04 3.13 13.55
CA ASP A 32 27.61 3.91 14.71
C ASP A 32 26.27 3.41 15.26
N VAL A 33 26.37 2.36 16.09
CA VAL A 33 25.22 1.67 16.72
C VAL A 33 24.48 2.59 17.69
N GLU A 34 25.21 3.42 18.44
CA GLU A 34 24.61 4.32 19.44
C GLU A 34 23.74 5.37 18.76
N ARG A 35 24.27 6.01 17.70
CA ARG A 35 23.49 6.95 16.89
C ARG A 35 22.28 6.29 16.24
N LEU A 36 22.43 5.08 15.71
CA LEU A 36 21.33 4.33 15.09
C LEU A 36 20.21 4.04 16.11
N CYS A 37 20.55 3.46 17.26
CA CYS A 37 19.59 3.15 18.31
C CYS A 37 18.89 4.41 18.84
N LYS A 38 19.63 5.52 19.00
CA LYS A 38 19.04 6.81 19.37
C LYS A 38 18.06 7.31 18.31
N GLY A 39 18.47 7.35 17.05
CA GLY A 39 17.62 7.79 15.94
C GLY A 39 16.36 6.96 15.81
N LEU A 40 16.44 5.63 16.00
CA LEU A 40 15.27 4.76 15.97
C LEU A 40 14.32 5.03 17.14
N LYS A 41 14.84 5.19 18.36
CA LYS A 41 14.03 5.55 19.54
C LYS A 41 13.33 6.90 19.33
N ASP A 42 14.04 7.89 18.80
CA ASP A 42 13.48 9.21 18.49
C ASP A 42 12.39 9.14 17.41
N THR A 43 12.63 8.36 16.35
CA THR A 43 11.66 8.11 15.27
C THR A 43 10.39 7.46 15.80
N ILE A 44 10.53 6.40 16.60
CA ILE A 44 9.41 5.68 17.19
C ILE A 44 8.63 6.55 18.18
N ASN A 45 9.32 7.32 19.01
CA ASN A 45 8.68 8.27 19.93
C ASN A 45 7.87 9.33 19.18
N ASP A 46 8.38 9.84 18.07
CA ASP A 46 7.64 10.79 17.24
C ASP A 46 6.42 10.14 16.57
N TRP A 47 6.55 8.90 16.08
CA TRP A 47 5.40 8.16 15.55
C TRP A 47 4.35 7.89 16.62
N ASP A 48 4.75 7.48 17.83
CA ASP A 48 3.84 7.33 18.97
C ASP A 48 3.08 8.64 19.25
N LYS A 49 3.77 9.79 19.22
CA LYS A 49 3.12 11.11 19.37
C LYS A 49 2.13 11.40 18.24
N MET A 50 2.50 11.14 17.00
CA MET A 50 1.60 11.30 15.83
C MET A 50 0.34 10.44 15.97
N MET A 51 0.45 9.31 16.67
CA MET A 51 -0.61 8.33 16.88
C MET A 51 -1.30 8.45 18.26
N GLY A 52 -1.10 9.56 18.99
CA GLY A 52 -1.83 9.82 20.23
C GLY A 52 -1.25 9.17 21.50
N ASN A 53 0.04 8.86 21.53
CA ASN A 53 0.82 8.43 22.70
C ASN A 53 0.31 7.14 23.38
N LYS A 54 -0.01 6.10 22.61
CA LYS A 54 -0.45 4.81 23.19
C LYS A 54 0.70 3.94 23.72
N GLY A 55 1.96 4.22 23.36
CA GLY A 55 3.15 3.54 23.90
C GLY A 55 3.30 2.05 23.51
N VAL A 56 2.50 1.57 22.57
CA VAL A 56 2.47 0.15 22.15
C VAL A 56 3.71 -0.21 21.31
N LEU A 57 4.26 0.78 20.58
CA LEU A 57 5.40 0.61 19.69
C LEU A 57 6.69 0.27 20.43
N GLN A 58 7.04 1.08 21.42
CA GLN A 58 8.32 1.00 22.09
C GLN A 58 8.51 -0.35 22.81
N THR A 59 7.44 -0.86 23.41
CA THR A 59 7.43 -2.17 24.09
C THR A 59 7.69 -3.32 23.11
N SER A 60 7.02 -3.28 21.95
CA SER A 60 7.11 -4.33 20.93
C SER A 60 8.47 -4.36 20.23
N LEU A 61 9.16 -3.21 20.16
CA LEU A 61 10.44 -3.07 19.46
C LEU A 61 11.66 -3.13 20.37
N SER A 62 11.45 -3.14 21.70
CA SER A 62 12.52 -3.23 22.70
C SER A 62 13.50 -4.39 22.45
N PRO A 63 13.06 -5.62 22.10
CA PRO A 63 13.98 -6.73 21.84
C PRO A 63 14.95 -6.45 20.68
N TYR A 64 14.48 -5.74 19.65
CA TYR A 64 15.30 -5.40 18.49
C TYR A 64 16.41 -4.40 18.81
N PHE A 65 16.19 -3.46 19.73
CA PHE A 65 17.25 -2.54 20.16
C PHE A 65 18.38 -3.28 20.85
N GLY A 66 18.07 -4.20 21.77
CA GLY A 66 19.07 -5.02 22.44
C GLY A 66 19.85 -5.89 21.44
N ALA A 67 19.17 -6.44 20.43
CA ALA A 67 19.81 -7.22 19.38
C ALA A 67 20.75 -6.36 18.51
N ILE A 68 20.34 -5.14 18.15
CA ILE A 68 21.17 -4.20 17.37
C ILE A 68 22.40 -3.75 18.17
N GLU A 69 22.24 -3.48 19.47
CA GLU A 69 23.33 -3.18 20.40
C GLU A 69 24.34 -4.33 20.49
N GLN A 70 23.88 -5.58 20.31
CA GLN A 70 24.71 -6.79 20.22
C GLN A 70 25.22 -7.10 18.80
N LEU A 71 25.14 -6.12 17.87
CA LEU A 71 25.59 -6.26 16.48
C LEU A 71 24.84 -7.31 15.65
N ASN A 72 23.61 -7.67 16.04
CA ASN A 72 22.80 -8.65 15.31
C ASN A 72 22.20 -8.05 14.03
N LYS A 73 22.89 -8.28 12.91
CA LYS A 73 22.50 -7.78 11.58
C LYS A 73 21.21 -8.40 11.04
N ASN A 74 20.86 -9.62 11.46
CA ASN A 74 19.64 -10.28 10.99
C ASN A 74 18.41 -9.65 11.64
N GLU A 75 18.46 -9.40 12.95
CA GLU A 75 17.38 -8.69 13.64
C GLU A 75 17.24 -7.25 13.15
N ALA A 76 18.36 -6.58 12.86
CA ALA A 76 18.32 -5.27 12.22
C ALA A 76 17.64 -5.28 10.84
N MET A 77 17.89 -6.32 10.03
CA MET A 77 17.23 -6.48 8.74
C MET A 77 15.74 -6.74 8.91
N ASN A 78 15.36 -7.62 9.84
CA ASN A 78 13.96 -7.90 10.17
C ASN A 78 13.25 -6.61 10.59
N LEU A 79 13.86 -5.82 11.47
CA LEU A 79 13.32 -4.53 11.91
C LEU A 79 13.19 -3.53 10.75
N TYR A 80 14.17 -3.45 9.86
CA TYR A 80 14.08 -2.58 8.68
C TYR A 80 12.94 -3.00 7.74
N LEU A 81 12.83 -4.30 7.46
CA LEU A 81 11.77 -4.84 6.61
C LEU A 81 10.39 -4.60 7.22
N PHE A 82 10.29 -4.63 8.55
CA PHE A 82 9.10 -4.25 9.30
C PHE A 82 8.79 -2.75 9.18
N LEU A 83 9.70 -1.88 9.62
CA LEU A 83 9.44 -0.44 9.79
C LEU A 83 9.40 0.35 8.48
N SER A 84 10.13 -0.07 7.45
CA SER A 84 10.31 0.77 6.26
C SER A 84 9.02 1.00 5.45
N PRO A 85 8.10 0.03 5.26
CA PRO A 85 6.79 0.33 4.69
C PRO A 85 5.89 1.14 5.65
N ILE A 86 5.96 0.82 6.96
CA ILE A 86 5.16 1.49 8.00
C ILE A 86 5.37 3.00 8.01
N PHE A 87 6.61 3.47 7.82
CA PHE A 87 6.92 4.90 7.71
C PHE A 87 6.00 5.61 6.71
N PHE A 88 5.88 5.07 5.50
CA PHE A 88 5.04 5.66 4.45
C PHE A 88 3.56 5.56 4.77
N TYR A 89 3.14 4.48 5.43
CA TYR A 89 1.76 4.33 5.87
C TYR A 89 1.39 5.37 6.93
N ILE A 90 2.25 5.63 7.92
CA ILE A 90 2.02 6.67 8.93
C ILE A 90 1.88 8.06 8.28
N HIS A 91 2.67 8.37 7.26
CA HIS A 91 2.56 9.64 6.54
C HIS A 91 1.30 9.71 5.66
N LEU A 92 0.91 8.59 5.03
CA LEU A 92 -0.39 8.50 4.36
C LEU A 92 -1.52 8.85 5.33
N LEU A 93 -1.51 8.22 6.51
CA LEU A 93 -2.49 8.47 7.55
C LEU A 93 -2.45 9.95 7.96
N TYR A 94 -1.29 10.48 8.35
CA TYR A 94 -1.13 11.88 8.75
C TYR A 94 -1.69 12.87 7.72
N GLU A 95 -1.44 12.67 6.43
CA GLU A 95 -1.96 13.52 5.36
C GLU A 95 -3.49 13.36 5.16
N MET A 96 -4.04 12.17 5.36
CA MET A 96 -5.50 11.98 5.40
C MET A 96 -6.15 12.77 6.53
N ARG A 97 -5.54 12.80 7.73
CA ARG A 97 -6.04 13.61 8.85
C ARG A 97 -6.07 15.10 8.52
N ARG A 98 -5.10 15.58 7.76
CA ARG A 98 -5.03 16.98 7.28
C ARG A 98 -5.92 17.25 6.07
N LYS A 99 -6.70 16.27 5.61
CA LYS A 99 -7.51 16.31 4.38
C LYS A 99 -6.67 16.61 3.13
N ALA A 100 -5.37 16.30 3.17
CA ALA A 100 -4.42 16.45 2.07
C ALA A 100 -4.42 15.20 1.18
N TRP A 101 -5.56 14.91 0.55
CA TRP A 101 -5.83 13.63 -0.14
C TRP A 101 -4.80 13.28 -1.22
N ARG A 102 -4.32 14.29 -1.95
CA ARG A 102 -3.28 14.09 -2.99
C ARG A 102 -1.98 13.59 -2.38
N ASN A 103 -1.54 14.18 -1.27
CA ASN A 103 -0.34 13.75 -0.57
C ASN A 103 -0.52 12.35 0.03
N ALA A 104 -1.68 12.05 0.60
CA ALA A 104 -2.00 10.72 1.11
C ALA A 104 -1.88 9.63 0.03
N ILE A 105 -2.42 9.88 -1.17
CA ILE A 105 -2.32 8.97 -2.32
C ILE A 105 -0.87 8.87 -2.84
N THR A 106 -0.12 9.97 -2.80
CA THR A 106 1.32 9.95 -3.07
C THR A 106 2.04 9.04 -2.08
N TRP A 107 1.81 9.16 -0.78
CA TRP A 107 2.39 8.27 0.21
C TRP A 107 1.99 6.80 0.01
N GLY A 108 0.74 6.53 -0.37
CA GLY A 108 0.24 5.17 -0.63
C GLY A 108 0.97 4.45 -1.77
N GLY A 109 1.28 5.14 -2.86
CA GLY A 109 2.10 4.50 -3.89
C GLY A 109 3.60 4.46 -3.55
N ILE A 110 4.13 5.31 -2.67
CA ILE A 110 5.54 5.22 -2.22
C ILE A 110 5.67 4.01 -1.29
N PHE A 111 4.66 3.77 -0.45
CA PHE A 111 4.51 2.52 0.28
C PHE A 111 4.60 1.32 -0.67
N CYS A 112 3.90 1.34 -1.80
CA CYS A 112 3.99 0.26 -2.80
C CYS A 112 5.40 0.11 -3.42
N GLU A 113 6.05 1.22 -3.78
CA GLU A 113 7.45 1.20 -4.27
C GLU A 113 8.41 0.60 -3.23
N ARG A 114 8.22 0.93 -1.94
CA ARG A 114 9.03 0.38 -0.86
C ARG A 114 8.84 -1.14 -0.73
N ILE A 115 7.60 -1.63 -0.83
CA ILE A 115 7.31 -3.07 -0.80
C ILE A 115 8.04 -3.78 -1.95
N ILE A 116 7.93 -3.26 -3.18
CA ILE A 116 8.62 -3.83 -4.35
C ILE A 116 10.14 -3.83 -4.15
N ARG A 117 10.72 -2.69 -3.72
CA ARG A 117 12.15 -2.57 -3.44
C ARG A 117 12.60 -3.62 -2.43
N ASN A 118 11.90 -3.72 -1.30
CA ASN A 118 12.28 -4.62 -0.22
C ASN A 118 12.21 -6.09 -0.66
N LEU A 119 11.18 -6.48 -1.42
CA LEU A 119 11.05 -7.86 -1.90
C LEU A 119 12.12 -8.22 -2.93
N PHE A 120 12.47 -7.33 -3.87
CA PHE A 120 13.61 -7.57 -4.75
C PHE A 120 14.92 -7.67 -3.98
N GLN A 121 15.15 -6.77 -3.02
CA GLN A 121 16.35 -6.83 -2.18
C GLN A 121 16.41 -8.11 -1.34
N ALA A 122 15.26 -8.62 -0.90
CA ALA A 122 15.16 -9.88 -0.19
C ALA A 122 15.54 -11.08 -1.07
N ILE A 123 15.05 -11.09 -2.31
CA ILE A 123 15.41 -12.10 -3.32
C ILE A 123 16.92 -12.02 -3.65
N ASP A 124 17.42 -10.82 -3.95
CA ASP A 124 18.82 -10.57 -4.29
C ASP A 124 19.77 -11.06 -3.20
N ARG A 125 19.43 -10.81 -1.93
CA ARG A 125 20.24 -11.24 -0.80
C ARG A 125 20.22 -12.75 -0.62
N LYS A 126 19.07 -13.41 -0.79
CA LYS A 126 18.95 -14.86 -0.61
C LYS A 126 19.71 -15.63 -1.69
N GLU A 127 19.67 -15.13 -2.92
CA GLU A 127 20.18 -15.85 -4.08
C GLU A 127 21.45 -15.24 -4.69
N CYS A 128 22.02 -14.24 -4.02
CA CYS A 128 23.19 -13.49 -4.50
C CYS A 128 22.99 -12.93 -5.92
N LEU A 129 21.81 -12.36 -6.18
CA LEU A 129 21.45 -11.74 -7.46
C LEU A 129 21.54 -10.20 -7.39
N SER A 130 21.33 -9.55 -8.54
CA SER A 130 21.31 -8.09 -8.69
C SER A 130 20.05 -7.58 -9.39
N LEU A 131 18.92 -8.28 -9.24
CA LEU A 131 17.65 -7.97 -9.90
C LEU A 131 17.16 -6.56 -9.58
N TRP A 132 17.30 -6.11 -8.33
CA TRP A 132 16.93 -4.74 -7.96
C TRP A 132 17.75 -3.71 -8.73
N GLN A 133 19.06 -3.93 -8.88
CA GLN A 133 19.93 -2.99 -9.61
C GLN A 133 19.55 -2.90 -11.08
N GLU A 134 19.12 -4.01 -11.68
CA GLU A 134 18.65 -4.06 -13.07
C GLU A 134 17.32 -3.34 -13.23
N ILE A 135 16.32 -3.66 -12.41
CA ILE A 135 14.94 -3.19 -12.60
C ILE A 135 14.65 -1.83 -11.97
N SER A 136 15.46 -1.36 -11.02
CA SER A 136 15.27 -0.05 -10.36
C SER A 136 15.33 1.13 -11.32
N ARG A 137 16.04 0.97 -12.45
CA ARG A 137 16.15 1.96 -13.52
C ARG A 137 14.89 2.08 -14.37
N ASP A 138 13.99 1.09 -14.33
CA ASP A 138 12.73 1.16 -15.05
C ASP A 138 11.82 2.21 -14.38
N PRO A 139 11.42 3.29 -15.10
CA PRO A 139 10.59 4.34 -14.53
C PRO A 139 9.13 3.92 -14.31
N LYS A 140 8.70 2.77 -14.84
CA LYS A 140 7.31 2.31 -14.78
C LYS A 140 7.14 1.29 -13.66
N PHE A 141 6.36 1.68 -12.66
CA PHE A 141 5.95 0.79 -11.57
C PHE A 141 5.36 -0.54 -12.07
N GLU A 142 4.53 -0.49 -13.10
CA GLU A 142 3.90 -1.70 -13.64
C GLU A 142 4.92 -2.73 -14.10
N HIS A 143 5.98 -2.29 -14.76
CA HIS A 143 7.04 -3.18 -15.22
C HIS A 143 7.77 -3.82 -14.04
N ARG A 144 8.11 -3.03 -13.02
CA ARG A 144 8.73 -3.53 -11.78
C ARG A 144 7.83 -4.52 -11.05
N ALA A 145 6.53 -4.23 -10.94
CA ALA A 145 5.54 -5.09 -10.30
C ALA A 145 5.37 -6.41 -11.06
N ASN A 146 5.25 -6.37 -12.39
CA ASN A 146 5.14 -7.57 -13.22
C ASN A 146 6.44 -8.40 -13.17
N ARG A 147 7.61 -7.74 -13.12
CA ARG A 147 8.89 -8.43 -12.95
C ARG A 147 8.96 -9.14 -11.60
N LEU A 148 8.53 -8.48 -10.53
CA LEU A 148 8.47 -9.08 -9.19
C LEU A 148 7.52 -10.28 -9.19
N LYS A 149 6.34 -10.15 -9.81
CA LYS A 149 5.38 -11.24 -9.97
C LYS A 149 6.06 -12.48 -10.58
N ALA A 150 6.71 -12.31 -11.73
CA ALA A 150 7.37 -13.40 -12.43
C ALA A 150 8.48 -14.07 -11.60
N GLU A 151 9.24 -13.28 -10.84
CA GLU A 151 10.28 -13.82 -9.94
C GLU A 151 9.67 -14.59 -8.76
N LEU A 152 8.55 -14.14 -8.19
CA LEU A 152 7.84 -14.85 -7.13
C LEU A 152 7.19 -16.15 -7.64
N GLU A 153 6.56 -16.11 -8.81
CA GLU A 153 5.95 -17.29 -9.45
C GLU A 153 6.98 -18.34 -9.83
N LYS A 154 8.15 -17.92 -10.34
CA LYS A 154 9.29 -18.83 -10.61
C LYS A 154 9.73 -19.60 -9.36
N ARG A 155 9.52 -19.00 -8.17
CA ARG A 155 9.82 -19.60 -6.88
C ARG A 155 8.65 -20.36 -6.28
N HIS A 156 7.51 -20.43 -6.97
CA HIS A 156 6.26 -21.06 -6.51
C HIS A 156 5.58 -20.36 -5.34
N TYR A 157 5.67 -19.03 -5.24
CA TYR A 157 4.84 -18.27 -4.32
C TYR A 157 3.43 -18.07 -4.91
N GLU A 158 2.45 -18.82 -4.40
CA GLU A 158 1.08 -18.89 -4.96
C GLU A 158 0.32 -17.56 -4.87
N GLU A 159 0.63 -16.73 -3.89
CA GLU A 159 -0.08 -15.47 -3.59
C GLU A 159 0.51 -14.26 -4.33
N ALA A 160 1.45 -14.49 -5.27
CA ALA A 160 2.11 -13.42 -6.03
C ALA A 160 1.10 -12.55 -6.78
N ASP A 161 0.09 -13.17 -7.39
CA ASP A 161 -0.93 -12.47 -8.16
C ASP A 161 -1.77 -11.50 -7.32
N ILE A 162 -2.16 -11.95 -6.13
CA ILE A 162 -2.97 -11.18 -5.18
C ILE A 162 -2.17 -9.99 -4.66
N LEU A 163 -0.93 -10.21 -4.23
CA LEU A 163 -0.03 -9.15 -3.76
C LEU A 163 0.16 -8.07 -4.83
N ILE A 164 0.46 -8.47 -6.06
CA ILE A 164 0.72 -7.53 -7.16
C ILE A 164 -0.55 -6.80 -7.58
N SER A 165 -1.70 -7.47 -7.56
CA SER A 165 -3.02 -6.85 -7.77
C SER A 165 -3.26 -5.73 -6.76
N PHE A 166 -3.09 -5.99 -5.46
CA PHE A 166 -3.29 -4.97 -4.43
C PHE A 166 -2.31 -3.80 -4.56
N LEU A 167 -1.03 -4.08 -4.81
CA LEU A 167 -0.02 -3.05 -5.05
C LEU A 167 -0.39 -2.13 -6.22
N LYS A 168 -0.82 -2.70 -7.36
CA LYS A 168 -1.32 -1.93 -8.51
C LYS A 168 -2.55 -1.10 -8.16
N SER A 169 -3.45 -1.67 -7.36
CA SER A 169 -4.70 -1.01 -6.94
C SER A 169 -4.43 0.27 -6.15
N ILE A 170 -3.49 0.21 -5.19
CA ILE A 170 -3.07 1.38 -4.42
C ILE A 170 -2.33 2.35 -5.34
N TYR A 171 -1.32 1.87 -6.09
CA TYR A 171 -0.45 2.72 -6.88
C TYR A 171 -1.20 3.49 -7.97
N PHE A 172 -2.16 2.85 -8.65
CA PHE A 172 -2.92 3.46 -9.74
C PHE A 172 -4.12 4.31 -9.28
N THR A 173 -4.38 4.42 -7.97
CA THR A 173 -5.29 5.48 -7.49
C THR A 173 -4.74 6.88 -7.77
N ARG A 174 -3.43 7.00 -8.00
CA ARG A 174 -2.77 8.23 -8.45
C ARG A 174 -3.25 8.62 -9.83
N SER A 175 -3.78 9.84 -9.94
CA SER A 175 -3.94 10.45 -11.26
C SER A 175 -2.58 10.61 -11.91
N HIS A 176 -2.45 10.15 -13.17
CA HIS A 176 -1.27 10.35 -14.01
C HIS A 176 -1.19 11.76 -14.61
N ARG A 177 -2.16 12.63 -14.35
CA ARG A 177 -2.26 13.98 -14.92
C ARG A 177 -1.70 15.03 -13.98
N GLY A 178 -1.11 16.08 -14.55
CA GLY A 178 -0.45 17.17 -13.82
C GLY A 178 -1.41 17.95 -12.90
N PRO A 179 -0.87 18.76 -11.97
CA PRO A 179 -1.65 19.47 -10.94
C PRO A 179 -2.76 20.38 -11.48
N HIS A 180 -2.68 20.77 -12.77
CA HIS A 180 -3.64 21.63 -13.45
C HIS A 180 -4.71 20.89 -14.27
N ASP A 181 -4.54 19.59 -14.52
CA ASP A 181 -5.36 18.82 -15.49
C ASP A 181 -6.25 17.74 -14.85
N VAL A 182 -6.37 17.75 -13.52
CA VAL A 182 -7.19 16.79 -12.78
C VAL A 182 -7.99 17.47 -11.68
N PRO A 183 -9.29 17.15 -11.54
CA PRO A 183 -10.00 17.44 -10.31
C PRO A 183 -9.21 16.86 -9.11
N PRO A 184 -9.24 17.53 -7.95
CA PRO A 184 -8.56 17.06 -6.76
C PRO A 184 -8.98 15.61 -6.48
N PRO A 185 -8.04 14.72 -6.12
CA PRO A 185 -8.36 13.33 -5.85
C PRO A 185 -9.46 13.25 -4.78
N GLU A 186 -10.48 12.43 -5.07
CA GLU A 186 -11.65 12.29 -4.21
C GLU A 186 -11.20 11.61 -2.88
N PRO A 187 -11.74 11.98 -1.70
CA PRO A 187 -11.38 11.38 -0.40
C PRO A 187 -11.44 9.85 -0.39
N ILE A 188 -12.33 9.29 -1.22
CA ILE A 188 -12.47 7.85 -1.42
C ILE A 188 -11.21 7.16 -1.93
N GLN A 189 -10.42 7.81 -2.79
CA GLN A 189 -9.21 7.22 -3.36
C GLN A 189 -8.11 7.07 -2.30
N ALA A 190 -8.00 8.06 -1.42
CA ALA A 190 -7.15 7.98 -0.24
C ALA A 190 -7.65 6.90 0.73
N ASN A 191 -8.96 6.77 0.92
CA ASN A 191 -9.57 5.74 1.76
C ASN A 191 -9.30 4.32 1.21
N ILE A 192 -9.50 4.09 -0.08
CA ILE A 192 -9.17 2.82 -0.74
C ILE A 192 -7.69 2.49 -0.57
N SER A 193 -6.80 3.47 -0.81
CA SER A 193 -5.36 3.30 -0.64
C SER A 193 -5.02 2.89 0.79
N GLN A 194 -5.57 3.59 1.78
CA GLN A 194 -5.37 3.32 3.21
C GLN A 194 -5.82 1.91 3.59
N ARG A 195 -7.03 1.51 3.19
CA ARG A 195 -7.61 0.20 3.52
C ARG A 195 -6.79 -0.95 2.96
N LEU A 196 -6.28 -0.79 1.73
CA LEU A 196 -5.48 -1.81 1.06
C LEU A 196 -4.06 -1.94 1.61
N CYS A 197 -3.52 -0.94 2.29
CA CYS A 197 -2.16 -1.03 2.83
C CYS A 197 -2.00 -2.20 3.82
N LEU A 198 -2.99 -2.49 4.68
CA LEU A 198 -2.91 -3.62 5.61
C LEU A 198 -2.88 -4.98 4.88
N PRO A 199 -3.82 -5.32 3.98
CA PRO A 199 -3.73 -6.53 3.17
C PRO A 199 -2.41 -6.67 2.41
N VAL A 200 -1.90 -5.59 1.80
CA VAL A 200 -0.59 -5.61 1.14
C VAL A 200 0.52 -5.91 2.14
N TYR A 201 0.47 -5.30 3.31
CA TYR A 201 1.48 -5.47 4.35
C TYR A 201 1.51 -6.90 4.90
N VAL A 202 0.34 -7.51 5.13
CA VAL A 202 0.20 -8.92 5.50
C VAL A 202 0.84 -9.81 4.45
N LYS A 203 0.46 -9.65 3.17
CA LYS A 203 1.00 -10.45 2.06
C LYS A 203 2.50 -10.24 1.87
N TYR A 204 2.99 -9.04 2.11
CA TYR A 204 4.42 -8.73 2.09
C TYR A 204 5.19 -9.49 3.17
N LEU A 205 4.69 -9.50 4.42
CA LEU A 205 5.34 -10.25 5.50
C LEU A 205 5.26 -11.77 5.26
N GLU A 206 4.13 -12.29 4.77
CA GLU A 206 4.00 -13.69 4.34
C GLU A 206 5.03 -14.04 3.26
N CYS A 207 5.20 -13.16 2.27
CA CYS A 207 6.19 -13.32 1.21
C CYS A 207 7.63 -13.31 1.75
N LEU A 208 7.95 -12.46 2.74
CA LEU A 208 9.27 -12.45 3.36
C LEU A 208 9.55 -13.74 4.14
N ILE A 209 8.57 -14.25 4.89
CA ILE A 209 8.66 -15.54 5.58
C ILE A 209 8.89 -16.66 4.56
N PHE A 210 8.14 -16.67 3.46
CA PHE A 210 8.35 -17.61 2.35
C PHE A 210 9.76 -17.51 1.76
N LEU A 211 10.29 -16.30 1.63
CA LEU A 211 11.68 -16.06 1.23
C LEU A 211 12.70 -16.43 2.33
N GLY A 212 12.29 -16.99 3.47
CA GLY A 212 13.16 -17.54 4.50
C GLY A 212 13.67 -16.51 5.51
N TYR A 213 13.05 -15.34 5.58
CA TYR A 213 13.31 -14.39 6.65
C TYR A 213 12.62 -14.86 7.94
N ASN A 214 13.35 -14.84 9.05
CA ASN A 214 12.83 -15.28 10.34
C ASN A 214 11.92 -14.21 10.95
N LEU A 215 10.70 -14.11 10.44
CA LEU A 215 9.69 -13.14 10.89
C LEU A 215 8.47 -13.84 11.52
N SER A 216 8.43 -15.18 11.53
CA SER A 216 7.25 -15.93 11.97
C SER A 216 6.88 -15.66 13.44
N ILE A 217 7.88 -15.46 14.30
CA ILE A 217 7.67 -15.17 15.72
C ILE A 217 7.06 -13.78 15.91
N ASP A 218 7.57 -12.80 15.15
CA ASP A 218 7.17 -11.38 15.29
C ASP A 218 5.99 -10.99 14.41
N PHE A 219 5.59 -11.85 13.47
CA PHE A 219 4.49 -11.61 12.55
C PHE A 219 3.20 -11.14 13.24
N PRO A 220 2.70 -11.79 14.32
CA PRO A 220 1.49 -11.33 15.00
C PRO A 220 1.66 -9.93 15.60
N THR A 221 2.83 -9.64 16.17
CA THR A 221 3.17 -8.33 16.73
C THR A 221 3.15 -7.26 15.64
N PHE A 222 3.72 -7.57 14.49
CA PHE A 222 3.82 -6.66 13.36
C PHE A 222 2.45 -6.34 12.74
N ILE A 223 1.60 -7.36 12.58
CA ILE A 223 0.22 -7.16 12.11
C ILE A 223 -0.61 -6.41 13.14
N SER A 224 -0.52 -6.77 14.42
CA SER A 224 -1.24 -6.08 15.50
C SER A 224 -0.85 -4.60 15.53
N PHE A 225 0.43 -4.29 15.37
CA PHE A 225 0.89 -2.91 15.30
C PHE A 225 0.28 -2.16 14.11
N PHE A 226 0.35 -2.72 12.90
CA PHE A 226 -0.23 -2.08 11.71
C PHE A 226 -1.75 -1.88 11.85
N HIS A 227 -2.44 -2.87 12.42
CA HIS A 227 -3.87 -2.82 12.69
C HIS A 227 -4.20 -1.70 13.69
N ASN A 228 -3.46 -1.62 14.80
CA ASN A 228 -3.62 -0.59 15.82
C ASN A 228 -3.37 0.82 15.25
N LEU A 229 -2.43 0.97 14.30
CA LEU A 229 -2.23 2.22 13.56
C LEU A 229 -3.49 2.60 12.78
N ALA A 230 -4.03 1.66 12.01
CA ALA A 230 -5.24 1.87 11.22
C ALA A 230 -6.42 2.28 12.11
N GLU A 231 -6.68 1.54 13.19
CA GLU A 231 -7.78 1.82 14.13
C GLU A 231 -7.63 3.16 14.83
N THR A 232 -6.44 3.43 15.36
CA THR A 232 -6.16 4.68 16.08
C THR A 232 -6.33 5.88 15.17
N HIS A 233 -5.95 5.74 13.91
CA HIS A 233 -6.10 6.81 12.94
C HIS A 233 -7.54 6.99 12.46
N VAL A 234 -8.31 5.92 12.25
CA VAL A 234 -9.76 6.00 11.97
C VAL A 234 -10.47 6.76 13.10
N ALA A 235 -10.13 6.48 14.36
CA ALA A 235 -10.68 7.20 15.51
C ALA A 235 -10.27 8.68 15.57
N LEU A 236 -9.10 9.06 15.02
CA LEU A 236 -8.56 10.43 15.06
C LEU A 236 -8.90 11.29 13.83
N ILE A 237 -9.17 10.70 12.65
CA ILE A 237 -9.62 11.45 11.45
C ILE A 237 -11.11 11.80 11.54
N PHE A 238 -11.92 10.92 12.12
CA PHE A 238 -13.39 10.99 12.06
C PHE A 238 -14.01 11.09 13.46
N PRO A 239 -13.91 12.24 14.15
CA PRO A 239 -14.89 12.54 15.19
C PRO A 239 -16.25 12.73 14.47
N GLU A 240 -17.02 11.67 14.39
CA GLU A 240 -18.45 11.65 13.99
C GLU A 240 -18.85 12.12 12.57
N GLU A 241 -17.92 12.22 11.61
CA GLU A 241 -18.29 12.27 10.19
C GLU A 241 -17.83 10.98 9.49
N GLU A 242 -18.71 9.98 9.43
CA GLU A 242 -18.54 8.86 8.51
C GLU A 242 -18.38 9.43 7.10
N ILE A 243 -17.18 9.34 6.51
CA ILE A 243 -17.09 9.28 5.05
C ILE A 243 -17.83 8.00 4.67
N THR A 244 -19.12 8.11 4.43
CA THR A 244 -20.01 7.05 3.95
C THR A 244 -19.63 6.73 2.52
N THR A 245 -18.49 6.08 2.36
CA THR A 245 -18.00 5.59 1.08
C THR A 245 -19.11 4.72 0.48
N THR A 246 -19.69 5.15 -0.64
CA THR A 246 -20.83 4.46 -1.24
C THR A 246 -20.35 3.44 -2.28
N PRO A 247 -21.09 2.35 -2.52
CA PRO A 247 -20.73 1.40 -3.58
C PRO A 247 -20.62 2.08 -4.95
N LYS A 248 -21.41 3.13 -5.18
CA LYS A 248 -21.35 3.95 -6.40
C LYS A 248 -19.95 4.50 -6.67
N GLU A 249 -19.32 5.06 -5.65
CA GLU A 249 -18.03 5.73 -5.78
C GLU A 249 -16.89 4.70 -5.90
N VAL A 250 -16.93 3.59 -5.15
CA VAL A 250 -15.93 2.52 -5.28
C VAL A 250 -16.01 1.83 -6.65
N ILE A 251 -17.21 1.58 -7.17
CA ILE A 251 -17.37 1.01 -8.52
C ILE A 251 -16.78 1.94 -9.59
N LYS A 252 -16.96 3.26 -9.44
CA LYS A 252 -16.37 4.26 -10.33
C LYS A 252 -14.84 4.26 -10.25
N ASP A 253 -14.27 4.04 -9.07
CA ASP A 253 -12.82 3.92 -8.91
C ASP A 253 -12.26 2.60 -9.46
N LEU A 254 -12.96 1.47 -9.28
CA LEU A 254 -12.63 0.21 -9.94
C LEU A 254 -12.61 0.35 -11.47
N TYR A 255 -13.56 1.10 -12.03
CA TYR A 255 -13.57 1.45 -13.45
C TYR A 255 -12.34 2.28 -13.85
N ARG A 256 -11.94 3.29 -13.06
CA ARG A 256 -10.71 4.06 -13.30
C ARG A 256 -9.46 3.18 -13.36
N GLN A 257 -9.41 2.13 -12.52
CA GLN A 257 -8.29 1.19 -12.44
C GLN A 257 -8.28 0.15 -13.58
N GLY A 258 -9.23 0.19 -14.51
CA GLY A 258 -9.30 -0.79 -15.62
C GLY A 258 -9.86 -2.16 -15.20
N PHE A 259 -10.52 -2.24 -14.04
CA PHE A 259 -10.98 -3.53 -13.48
C PHE A 259 -11.99 -4.25 -14.39
N PHE A 260 -12.78 -3.50 -15.17
CA PHE A 260 -13.86 -4.04 -15.99
C PHE A 260 -13.42 -4.40 -17.42
N LYS A 261 -12.15 -4.20 -17.78
CA LYS A 261 -11.62 -4.39 -19.14
C LYS A 261 -11.91 -5.78 -19.72
N GLU A 262 -11.82 -6.82 -18.92
CA GLU A 262 -12.01 -8.22 -19.35
C GLU A 262 -13.43 -8.76 -19.13
N GLY A 263 -14.35 -7.92 -18.64
CA GLY A 263 -15.70 -8.35 -18.27
C GLY A 263 -15.74 -9.03 -16.92
N LYS A 264 -16.39 -8.41 -15.94
CA LYS A 264 -16.50 -8.93 -14.57
C LYS A 264 -17.94 -9.31 -14.24
N THR A 265 -18.13 -10.41 -13.53
CA THR A 265 -19.45 -10.81 -13.02
C THR A 265 -19.78 -10.05 -11.73
N LEU A 266 -21.05 -10.11 -11.30
CA LEU A 266 -21.43 -9.57 -9.99
C LEU A 266 -20.61 -10.22 -8.85
N LYS A 267 -20.34 -11.53 -8.95
CA LYS A 267 -19.52 -12.26 -7.98
C LYS A 267 -18.09 -11.69 -7.93
N ASP A 268 -17.48 -11.45 -9.09
CA ASP A 268 -16.12 -10.89 -9.16
C ASP A 268 -16.06 -9.49 -8.54
N VAL A 269 -17.08 -8.66 -8.78
CA VAL A 269 -17.19 -7.33 -8.18
C VAL A 269 -17.36 -7.44 -6.67
N ILE A 270 -18.21 -8.34 -6.17
CA ILE A 270 -18.42 -8.55 -4.73
C ILE A 270 -17.13 -9.02 -4.04
N ILE A 271 -16.44 -10.01 -4.62
CA ILE A 271 -15.15 -10.49 -4.12
C ILE A 271 -14.18 -9.32 -4.05
N ARG A 272 -14.06 -8.57 -5.14
CA ARG A 272 -13.17 -7.42 -5.19
C ARG A 272 -13.52 -6.35 -4.16
N LEU A 273 -14.80 -6.05 -3.94
CA LEU A 273 -15.22 -5.10 -2.92
C LEU A 273 -14.88 -5.61 -1.51
N GLY A 274 -15.08 -6.91 -1.26
CA GLY A 274 -14.65 -7.59 -0.02
C GLY A 274 -13.14 -7.49 0.21
N ASP A 275 -12.34 -7.70 -0.85
CA ASP A 275 -10.88 -7.55 -0.80
C ASP A 275 -10.46 -6.11 -0.45
N LEU A 276 -11.24 -5.12 -0.89
CA LEU A 276 -11.06 -3.70 -0.54
C LEU A 276 -11.60 -3.35 0.87
N GLY A 277 -12.14 -4.33 1.61
CA GLY A 277 -12.72 -4.17 2.94
C GLY A 277 -14.13 -3.56 2.95
N PHE A 278 -14.83 -3.57 1.81
CA PHE A 278 -16.20 -3.08 1.72
C PHE A 278 -17.22 -4.22 1.71
N HIS A 279 -18.14 -4.17 2.67
CA HIS A 279 -19.20 -5.16 2.83
C HIS A 279 -20.55 -4.46 2.66
N TRP A 280 -21.14 -4.58 1.47
CA TRP A 280 -22.49 -4.10 1.19
C TRP A 280 -23.38 -5.24 0.70
N ASP A 281 -24.69 -5.07 0.86
CA ASP A 281 -25.66 -6.01 0.34
C ASP A 281 -25.49 -6.24 -1.16
N THR A 282 -25.55 -7.51 -1.56
CA THR A 282 -25.45 -7.93 -2.96
C THR A 282 -26.45 -7.19 -3.85
N SER A 283 -27.67 -6.94 -3.34
CA SER A 283 -28.71 -6.18 -4.04
C SER A 283 -28.32 -4.72 -4.27
N ARG A 284 -27.64 -4.08 -3.31
CA ARG A 284 -27.15 -2.71 -3.42
C ARG A 284 -26.06 -2.60 -4.49
N ILE A 285 -25.09 -3.53 -4.48
CA ILE A 285 -24.01 -3.58 -5.48
C ILE A 285 -24.60 -3.83 -6.88
N ALA A 286 -25.52 -4.78 -7.01
CA ALA A 286 -26.17 -5.08 -8.28
C ALA A 286 -26.94 -3.88 -8.86
N ARG A 287 -27.62 -3.10 -7.99
CA ARG A 287 -28.33 -1.88 -8.38
C ARG A 287 -27.38 -0.80 -8.88
N GLU A 288 -26.24 -0.58 -8.22
CA GLU A 288 -25.25 0.40 -8.68
C GLU A 288 -24.61 -0.01 -10.01
N LEU A 289 -24.30 -1.30 -10.21
CA LEU A 289 -23.80 -1.79 -11.49
C LEU A 289 -24.83 -1.64 -12.61
N GLU A 290 -26.12 -1.86 -12.32
CA GLU A 290 -27.21 -1.61 -13.27
C GLU A 290 -27.34 -0.12 -13.61
N TYR A 291 -27.24 0.76 -12.61
CA TYR A 291 -27.25 2.21 -12.81
C TYR A 291 -26.12 2.65 -13.76
N TRP A 292 -24.89 2.17 -13.53
CA TRP A 292 -23.74 2.47 -14.38
C TRP A 292 -23.74 1.77 -15.75
N SER A 293 -24.66 0.83 -15.96
CA SER A 293 -24.85 0.14 -17.25
C SER A 293 -25.93 0.77 -18.13
N LYS A 294 -26.75 1.68 -17.59
CA LYS A 294 -27.93 2.23 -18.28
C LYS A 294 -27.93 3.77 -18.31
N GLY A 295 -28.51 4.33 -19.36
CA GLY A 295 -28.71 5.77 -19.50
C GLY A 295 -27.47 6.55 -19.97
N LYS A 296 -27.58 7.88 -19.92
CA LYS A 296 -26.59 8.81 -20.49
C LYS A 296 -25.25 8.85 -19.75
N LYS A 297 -25.22 8.46 -18.47
CA LYS A 297 -24.02 8.45 -17.62
C LYS A 297 -23.35 7.08 -17.52
N ALA A 298 -23.79 6.12 -18.33
CA ALA A 298 -23.30 4.76 -18.28
C ALA A 298 -21.87 4.66 -18.85
N PHE A 299 -20.94 4.22 -18.01
CA PHE A 299 -19.57 3.87 -18.39
C PHE A 299 -19.35 2.36 -18.46
N LEU A 300 -20.35 1.55 -18.09
CA LEU A 300 -20.33 0.10 -18.23
C LEU A 300 -21.30 -0.37 -19.34
N THR A 301 -20.95 -1.50 -19.93
CA THR A 301 -21.81 -2.27 -20.82
C THR A 301 -22.12 -3.60 -20.15
N ARG A 302 -23.41 -3.89 -19.97
CA ARG A 302 -23.89 -5.14 -19.36
C ARG A 302 -24.30 -6.11 -20.45
N ILE A 303 -23.65 -7.27 -20.54
CA ILE A 303 -23.91 -8.31 -21.53
C ILE A 303 -24.33 -9.59 -20.80
N GLY A 304 -25.28 -10.34 -21.36
CA GLY A 304 -25.72 -11.64 -20.84
C GLY A 304 -27.19 -11.66 -20.42
N LYS A 305 -27.54 -12.63 -19.56
CA LYS A 305 -28.91 -12.85 -19.06
C LYS A 305 -28.99 -12.58 -17.56
N ARG A 306 -30.21 -12.37 -17.05
CA ARG A 306 -30.46 -12.18 -15.61
C ARG A 306 -29.78 -13.29 -14.78
N GLY A 307 -28.99 -12.89 -13.79
CA GLY A 307 -28.20 -13.81 -12.96
C GLY A 307 -26.79 -14.13 -13.48
N PHE A 308 -26.52 -13.91 -14.77
CA PHE A 308 -25.25 -14.25 -15.43
C PHE A 308 -24.69 -13.07 -16.24
N TYR A 309 -24.95 -11.84 -15.78
CA TYR A 309 -24.42 -10.66 -16.45
C TYR A 309 -22.91 -10.54 -16.26
N LYS A 310 -22.24 -10.12 -17.34
CA LYS A 310 -20.87 -9.59 -17.31
C LYS A 310 -20.89 -8.09 -17.60
N TYR A 311 -20.08 -7.35 -16.86
CA TYR A 311 -19.93 -5.91 -16.93
C TYR A 311 -18.58 -5.56 -17.57
N PHE A 312 -18.62 -4.88 -18.69
CA PHE A 312 -17.47 -4.44 -19.48
C PHE A 312 -17.35 -2.92 -19.45
N GLU A 313 -16.16 -2.40 -19.68
CA GLU A 313 -15.95 -0.99 -19.96
C GLU A 313 -16.67 -0.59 -21.25
N ARG A 314 -17.50 0.46 -21.21
CA ARG A 314 -18.16 0.99 -22.41
C ARG A 314 -17.21 1.85 -23.24
N TYR A 315 -16.36 2.59 -22.53
CA TYR A 315 -15.28 3.40 -23.08
C TYR A 315 -14.03 3.16 -22.23
N PRO A 316 -12.82 3.36 -22.76
CA PRO A 316 -11.62 3.45 -21.93
C PRO A 316 -11.81 4.52 -20.84
N PRO A 317 -11.35 4.29 -19.59
CA PRO A 317 -11.53 5.26 -18.51
C PRO A 317 -11.03 6.67 -18.86
N GLU A 318 -9.91 6.73 -19.59
CA GLU A 318 -9.29 7.97 -20.04
C GLU A 318 -10.20 8.84 -20.93
N GLU A 319 -11.07 8.22 -21.72
CA GLU A 319 -12.03 8.90 -22.62
C GLU A 319 -13.27 9.37 -21.84
N PHE A 320 -13.84 8.50 -21.00
CA PHE A 320 -15.04 8.83 -20.22
C PHE A 320 -14.81 10.02 -19.27
N PHE A 321 -13.64 10.08 -18.63
CA PHE A 321 -13.28 11.18 -17.74
C PHE A 321 -12.80 12.46 -18.46
N LYS A 322 -12.64 12.45 -19.80
CA LYS A 322 -12.46 13.68 -20.59
C LYS A 322 -13.79 14.37 -20.91
N THR A 323 -14.86 13.61 -21.11
CA THR A 323 -16.18 14.13 -21.52
C THR A 323 -17.13 14.48 -20.38
N THR A 324 -16.77 14.14 -19.14
CA THR A 324 -17.66 14.29 -17.96
C THR A 324 -17.17 15.37 -16.99
N ILE A 325 -16.17 16.17 -17.38
CA ILE A 325 -15.67 17.35 -16.65
C ILE A 325 -16.11 18.59 -17.40
#